data_AF-A0A1E3Q9C9-F1
#
_entry.id   AF-A0A1E3Q9C9-F1
#
_cell.length_a   1.000
_cell.length_b   1.000
_cell.length_c   1.000
_cell.angle_alpha   90.00
_cell.angle_beta   90.00
_cell.angle_gamma   90.00
#
_symmetry.space_group_name_H-M   'P 1'
#
loop_
_entity.id
_entity.type
_entity.pdbx_description
1 polymer ?
#
loop_
_entity_poly.entity_id
_entity_poly.type
_entity_poly.pdbx_seq_one_letter_code
_entity_poly.pdbx_strand_id
1 'polypeptide(L)'
;MSSKEEAKKFETEKAELLEKLAKAEKERHDFENQYKNLLAKVSSIRSTLGERLKADSQELARQKTTIEYLEQKCKNLTETVTKLQQEVITVSDESDKLSKELAILRQSSISSQDSWQRERGDFISKQHNLQKQLQEAQRSADDWQVIATEEKTMRITTSERVAELDEQLRGQKSLYDGVLQENNENAASVKSLRQAINVLQEERKTELHDIVEKMQAQIEALTDEKTELTDKVRALKDQLERADTDLEKMRPFEKEVKEKTLLIGKLRHEAVILNEHLTKALRLLKKGTPDENVDRQLITNLLLSFLSLPRSDTKRFEILQLIAACLSWNEEQKTTAGLIRPGTSSANGTPP
;
A
#
# COMPACT_ATOMS: atom_id res chain seq x y z
N MET A 1 62.03 157.58 192.59
CA MET A 1 61.84 157.19 191.17
C MET A 1 61.82 155.67 191.11
N SER A 2 60.73 155.02 190.69
CA SER A 2 60.68 153.54 190.60
C SER A 2 59.58 152.98 189.66
N SER A 3 59.08 153.77 188.70
CA SER A 3 57.90 153.43 187.87
C SER A 3 58.23 153.30 186.37
N LYS A 4 59.49 153.48 185.96
CA LYS A 4 59.94 153.45 184.55
C LYS A 4 60.56 152.11 184.11
N GLU A 5 60.72 151.14 185.00
CA GLU A 5 61.38 149.86 184.69
C GLU A 5 60.38 148.72 184.44
N GLU A 6 59.27 148.67 185.19
CA GLU A 6 58.24 147.63 185.02
C GLU A 6 57.57 147.68 183.64
N ALA A 7 57.27 148.88 183.13
CA ALA A 7 56.67 149.09 181.82
C ALA A 7 57.48 148.44 180.68
N LYS A 8 58.82 148.46 180.77
CA LYS A 8 59.70 147.91 179.73
C LYS A 8 59.67 146.39 179.64
N LYS A 9 59.42 145.68 180.75
CA LYS A 9 59.33 144.21 180.74
C LYS A 9 58.07 143.71 180.04
N PHE A 10 56.93 144.34 180.32
CA PHE A 10 55.65 143.97 179.71
C PHE A 10 55.63 144.21 178.19
N GLU A 11 56.32 145.23 177.68
CA GLU A 11 56.48 145.41 176.23
C GLU A 11 57.32 144.29 175.58
N THR A 12 58.42 143.87 176.21
CA THR A 12 59.26 142.78 175.68
C THR A 12 58.56 141.42 175.68
N GLU A 13 57.86 141.04 176.76
CA GLU A 13 57.12 139.77 176.83
C GLU A 13 55.95 139.73 175.83
N LYS A 14 55.26 140.87 175.65
CA LYS A 14 54.19 141.01 174.65
C LYS A 14 54.72 140.89 173.23
N ALA A 15 55.90 141.44 172.92
CA ALA A 15 56.54 141.29 171.62
C ALA A 15 56.91 139.82 171.33
N GLU A 16 57.53 139.12 172.28
CA GLU A 16 57.86 137.69 172.13
C GLU A 16 56.61 136.81 171.92
N LEU A 17 55.51 137.08 172.64
CA LEU A 17 54.27 136.32 172.49
C LEU A 17 53.62 136.56 171.13
N LEU A 18 53.66 137.79 170.61
CA LEU A 18 53.20 138.09 169.25
C LEU A 18 54.08 137.44 168.18
N GLU A 19 55.39 137.37 168.37
CA GLU A 19 56.29 136.68 167.44
C GLU A 19 56.07 135.15 167.46
N LYS A 20 55.85 134.56 168.64
CA LYS A 20 55.51 133.13 168.80
C LYS A 20 54.15 132.81 168.19
N LEU A 21 53.16 133.69 168.35
CA LEU A 21 51.86 133.56 167.68
C LEU A 21 52.02 133.62 166.15
N ALA A 22 52.72 134.63 165.62
CA ALA A 22 52.94 134.78 164.18
C ALA A 22 53.72 133.61 163.57
N LYS A 23 54.67 133.01 164.29
CA LYS A 23 55.36 131.77 163.89
C LYS A 23 54.40 130.59 163.86
N ALA A 24 53.61 130.37 164.91
CA ALA A 24 52.63 129.28 164.95
C ALA A 24 51.52 129.44 163.89
N GLU A 25 51.04 130.66 163.63
CA GLU A 25 50.08 130.94 162.56
C GLU A 25 50.68 130.71 161.18
N LYS A 26 51.94 131.09 160.96
CA LYS A 26 52.66 130.82 159.71
C LYS A 26 52.89 129.32 159.50
N GLU A 27 53.39 128.61 160.50
CA GLU A 27 53.57 127.14 160.43
C GLU A 27 52.23 126.43 160.20
N ARG A 28 51.16 126.86 160.88
CA ARG A 28 49.81 126.36 160.62
C ARG A 28 49.37 126.65 159.19
N HIS A 29 49.61 127.85 158.67
CA HIS A 29 49.29 128.20 157.29
C HIS A 29 50.09 127.37 156.28
N ASP A 30 51.38 127.14 156.53
CA ASP A 30 52.25 126.31 155.70
C ASP A 30 51.81 124.83 155.72
N PHE A 31 51.42 124.27 156.87
CA PHE A 31 50.81 122.94 156.94
C PHE A 31 49.41 122.86 156.31
N GLU A 32 48.57 123.89 156.48
CA GLU A 32 47.24 123.98 155.87
C GLU A 32 47.36 124.07 154.34
N ASN A 33 48.38 124.76 153.84
CA ASN A 33 48.74 124.82 152.41
C ASN A 33 49.34 123.49 151.91
N GLN A 34 50.19 122.81 152.69
CA GLN A 34 50.67 121.47 152.35
C GLN A 34 49.51 120.46 152.28
N TYR A 35 48.56 120.51 153.22
CA TYR A 35 47.37 119.67 153.21
C TYR A 35 46.46 119.98 152.01
N LYS A 36 46.19 121.27 151.72
CA LYS A 36 45.47 121.68 150.49
C LYS A 36 46.18 121.22 149.21
N ASN A 37 47.51 121.29 149.16
CA ASN A 37 48.30 120.81 148.04
C ASN A 37 48.30 119.28 147.90
N LEU A 38 48.33 118.52 149.00
CA LEU A 38 48.15 117.07 148.96
C LEU A 38 46.73 116.70 148.54
N LEU A 39 45.70 117.38 149.08
CA LEU A 39 44.31 117.17 148.70
C LEU A 39 44.07 117.49 147.22
N ALA A 40 44.66 118.58 146.70
CA ALA A 40 44.63 118.92 145.29
C ALA A 40 45.35 117.88 144.42
N LYS A 41 46.53 117.37 144.84
CA LYS A 41 47.25 116.29 144.16
C LYS A 41 46.46 114.97 144.19
N VAL A 42 45.87 114.59 145.32
CA VAL A 42 45.05 113.38 145.44
C VAL A 42 43.75 113.50 144.65
N SER A 43 43.14 114.68 144.61
CA SER A 43 41.98 114.98 143.74
C SER A 43 42.35 114.91 142.26
N SER A 44 43.49 115.50 141.86
CA SER A 44 44.05 115.43 140.51
C SER A 44 44.37 113.99 140.09
N ILE A 45 45.03 113.21 140.93
CA ILE A 45 45.30 111.78 140.70
C ILE A 45 43.99 110.99 140.63
N ARG A 46 43.01 111.28 141.48
CA ARG A 46 41.70 110.62 141.46
C ARG A 46 40.89 110.95 140.20
N SER A 47 40.93 112.19 139.72
CA SER A 47 40.27 112.58 138.46
C SER A 47 40.99 111.95 137.27
N THR A 48 42.30 112.16 137.14
CA THR A 48 43.08 111.61 136.00
C THR A 48 43.11 110.09 135.97
N LEU A 49 43.22 109.40 137.11
CA LEU A 49 43.11 107.93 137.17
C LEU A 49 41.66 107.46 136.94
N GLY A 50 40.65 108.20 137.42
CA GLY A 50 39.24 107.89 137.14
C GLY A 50 38.89 108.06 135.66
N GLU A 51 39.41 109.10 135.02
CA GLU A 51 39.30 109.37 133.59
C GLU A 51 40.06 108.32 132.77
N ARG A 52 41.27 107.92 133.18
CA ARG A 52 42.01 106.83 132.53
C ARG A 52 41.30 105.49 132.69
N LEU A 53 40.92 105.07 133.89
CA LEU A 53 40.13 103.84 134.10
C LEU A 53 38.80 103.85 133.33
N LYS A 54 38.19 105.03 133.13
CA LYS A 54 36.99 105.19 132.28
C LYS A 54 37.31 105.09 130.78
N ALA A 55 38.45 105.63 130.33
CA ALA A 55 38.93 105.46 128.96
C ALA A 55 39.33 104.01 128.67
N ASP A 56 40.15 103.41 129.54
CA ASP A 56 40.62 102.02 129.48
C ASP A 56 39.43 101.04 129.48
N SER A 57 38.40 101.27 130.30
CA SER A 57 37.19 100.43 130.30
C SER A 57 36.29 100.64 129.08
N GLN A 58 36.25 101.86 128.51
CA GLN A 58 35.58 102.11 127.23
C GLN A 58 36.34 101.51 126.04
N GLU A 59 37.67 101.52 126.06
CA GLU A 59 38.48 100.87 125.05
C GLU A 59 38.37 99.35 125.14
N LEU A 60 38.46 98.77 126.34
CA LEU A 60 38.28 97.34 126.57
C LEU A 60 36.85 96.88 126.21
N ALA A 61 35.83 97.73 126.36
CA ALA A 61 34.48 97.47 125.86
C ALA A 61 34.42 97.48 124.31
N ARG A 62 35.09 98.44 123.65
CA ARG A 62 35.19 98.47 122.17
C ARG A 62 35.98 97.27 121.63
N GLN A 63 37.08 96.90 122.28
CA GLN A 63 37.88 95.74 121.92
C GLN A 63 37.06 94.44 122.07
N LYS A 64 36.22 94.32 123.10
CA LYS A 64 35.27 93.20 123.22
C LYS A 64 34.27 93.16 122.06
N THR A 65 33.62 94.27 121.71
CA THR A 65 32.66 94.27 120.60
C THR A 65 33.32 94.01 119.24
N THR A 66 34.59 94.40 119.04
CA THR A 66 35.33 94.01 117.82
C THR A 66 35.77 92.55 117.84
N ILE A 67 36.11 91.97 118.99
CA ILE A 67 36.39 90.53 119.12
C ILE A 67 35.12 89.72 118.86
N GLU A 68 33.99 90.08 119.46
CA GLU A 68 32.68 89.44 119.23
C GLU A 68 32.28 89.48 117.75
N TYR A 69 32.42 90.64 117.09
CA TYR A 69 32.18 90.79 115.66
C TYR A 69 33.13 89.93 114.81
N LEU A 70 34.43 89.91 115.13
CA LEU A 70 35.42 89.11 114.40
C LEU A 70 35.19 87.61 114.60
N GLU A 71 34.86 87.16 115.82
CA GLU A 71 34.46 85.78 116.10
C GLU A 71 33.21 85.38 115.31
N GLN A 72 32.19 86.23 115.28
CA GLN A 72 30.96 85.96 114.54
C GLN A 72 31.23 85.90 113.03
N LYS A 73 32.08 86.80 112.51
CA LYS A 73 32.55 86.76 111.12
C LYS A 73 33.37 85.51 110.81
N CYS A 74 34.26 85.08 111.71
CA CYS A 74 35.02 83.84 111.58
C CYS A 74 34.11 82.62 111.58
N LYS A 75 33.14 82.51 112.51
CA LYS A 75 32.14 81.44 112.56
C LYS A 75 31.35 81.37 111.24
N ASN A 76 30.83 82.51 110.77
CA ASN A 76 30.12 82.59 109.49
C ASN A 76 30.99 82.17 108.28
N LEU A 77 32.27 82.56 108.25
CA LEU A 77 33.21 82.16 107.19
C LEU A 77 33.59 80.67 107.28
N THR A 78 33.72 80.10 108.47
CA THR A 78 33.94 78.66 108.63
C THR A 78 32.71 77.89 108.15
N GLU A 79 31.50 78.34 108.49
CA GLU A 79 30.26 77.75 107.98
C GLU A 79 30.18 77.78 106.45
N THR A 80 30.44 78.92 105.80
CA THR A 80 30.40 78.98 104.32
C THR A 80 31.48 78.14 103.68
N VAL A 81 32.70 78.09 104.25
CA VAL A 81 33.76 77.19 103.78
C VAL A 81 33.34 75.72 103.92
N THR A 82 32.73 75.30 105.03
CA THR A 82 32.26 73.91 105.19
C THR A 82 31.12 73.55 104.23
N LYS A 83 30.19 74.48 103.95
CA LYS A 83 29.11 74.29 102.97
C LYS A 83 29.68 74.16 101.55
N LEU A 84 30.56 75.07 101.14
CA LEU A 84 31.25 75.00 99.84
C LEU A 84 32.12 73.75 99.70
N GLN A 85 32.76 73.27 100.78
CA GLN A 85 33.50 72.00 100.77
C GLN A 85 32.57 70.80 100.56
N GLN A 86 31.39 70.78 101.21
CA GLN A 86 30.38 69.74 101.00
C GLN A 86 29.83 69.77 99.56
N GLU A 87 29.50 70.95 99.04
CA GLU A 87 29.03 71.16 97.66
C GLU A 87 30.06 70.69 96.62
N VAL A 88 31.35 71.00 96.82
CA VAL A 88 32.45 70.52 95.97
C VAL A 88 32.58 68.99 96.02
N ILE A 89 32.41 68.36 97.19
CA ILE A 89 32.43 66.89 97.31
C ILE A 89 31.23 66.29 96.57
N THR A 90 30.01 66.80 96.74
CA THR A 90 28.83 66.26 96.06
C THR A 90 28.90 66.43 94.53
N VAL A 91 29.38 67.58 94.04
CA VAL A 91 29.58 67.81 92.59
C VAL A 91 30.72 66.93 92.04
N SER A 92 31.76 66.66 92.84
CA SER A 92 32.80 65.70 92.46
C SER A 92 32.24 64.28 92.33
N ASP A 93 31.47 63.82 93.33
CA ASP A 93 30.82 62.50 93.32
C ASP A 93 29.82 62.35 92.15
N GLU A 94 29.08 63.40 91.80
CA GLU A 94 28.16 63.43 90.66
C GLU A 94 28.90 63.42 89.32
N SER A 95 29.97 64.22 89.18
CA SER A 95 30.88 64.18 88.03
C SER A 95 31.46 62.77 87.82
N ASP A 96 31.84 62.10 88.91
CA ASP A 96 32.39 60.75 88.88
C ASP A 96 31.35 59.69 88.46
N LYS A 97 30.11 59.80 88.95
CA LYS A 97 28.98 58.93 88.55
C LYS A 97 28.65 59.11 87.07
N LEU A 98 28.43 60.37 86.65
CA LEU A 98 28.15 60.71 85.26
C LEU A 98 29.27 60.25 84.33
N SER A 99 30.54 60.38 84.72
CA SER A 99 31.69 59.89 83.94
C SER A 99 31.67 58.37 83.77
N LYS A 100 31.29 57.62 84.80
CA LYS A 100 31.14 56.16 84.76
C LYS A 100 29.96 55.73 83.88
N GLU A 101 28.82 56.40 84.00
CA GLU A 101 27.64 56.16 83.15
C GLU A 101 27.92 56.47 81.68
N LEU A 102 28.59 57.58 81.39
CA LEU A 102 28.99 57.97 80.03
C LEU A 102 30.00 56.97 79.44
N ALA A 103 30.91 56.42 80.25
CA ALA A 103 31.80 55.33 79.82
C ALA A 103 31.03 54.04 79.50
N ILE A 104 30.06 53.64 80.33
CA ILE A 104 29.19 52.47 80.09
C ILE A 104 28.35 52.66 78.82
N LEU A 105 27.75 53.84 78.63
CA LEU A 105 26.97 54.18 77.44
C LEU A 105 27.83 54.19 76.16
N ARG A 106 29.06 54.71 76.22
CA ARG A 106 30.03 54.63 75.12
C ARG A 106 30.39 53.17 74.79
N GLN A 107 30.71 52.36 75.80
CA GLN A 107 31.07 50.95 75.60
C GLN A 107 29.90 50.13 75.02
N SER A 108 28.69 50.36 75.52
CA SER A 108 27.45 49.76 75.00
C SER A 108 27.23 50.15 73.53
N SER A 109 27.30 51.45 73.22
CA SER A 109 27.16 52.00 71.86
C SER A 109 28.19 51.41 70.89
N ILE A 110 29.47 51.34 71.28
CA ILE A 110 30.54 50.71 70.48
C ILE A 110 30.24 49.23 70.26
N SER A 111 29.89 48.48 71.31
CA SER A 111 29.61 47.04 71.18
C SER A 111 28.41 46.74 70.28
N SER A 112 27.38 47.58 70.33
CA SER A 112 26.20 47.52 69.47
C SER A 112 26.56 47.84 68.01
N GLN A 113 27.33 48.91 67.79
CA GLN A 113 27.85 49.25 66.47
C GLN A 113 28.70 48.10 65.88
N ASP A 114 29.56 47.47 66.67
CA ASP A 114 30.38 46.34 66.23
C ASP A 114 29.56 45.09 65.91
N SER A 115 28.44 44.83 66.59
CA SER A 115 27.51 43.76 66.19
C SER A 115 26.77 44.12 64.90
N TRP A 116 26.27 45.35 64.75
CA TRP A 116 25.62 45.81 63.51
C TRP A 116 26.56 45.78 62.31
N GLN A 117 27.85 46.10 62.47
CA GLN A 117 28.84 45.97 61.40
C GLN A 117 29.10 44.51 61.01
N ARG A 118 29.16 43.60 61.98
CA ARG A 118 29.32 42.15 61.74
C ARG A 118 28.11 41.58 61.01
N GLU A 119 26.89 41.77 61.54
CA GLU A 119 25.66 41.32 60.90
C GLU A 119 25.52 41.89 59.47
N ARG A 120 25.84 43.16 59.26
CA ARG A 120 25.86 43.77 57.92
C ARG A 120 26.86 43.08 56.99
N GLY A 121 28.05 42.72 57.48
CA GLY A 121 29.04 41.94 56.74
C GLY A 121 28.56 40.53 56.37
N ASP A 122 27.90 39.85 57.31
CA ASP A 122 27.30 38.53 57.10
C ASP A 122 26.15 38.57 56.09
N PHE A 123 25.28 39.59 56.16
CA PHE A 123 24.21 39.81 55.19
C PHE A 123 24.75 40.10 53.79
N ILE A 124 25.80 40.95 53.64
CA ILE A 124 26.44 41.21 52.35
C ILE A 124 27.07 39.93 51.79
N SER A 125 27.75 39.15 52.63
CA SER A 125 28.37 37.88 52.23
C SER A 125 27.33 36.84 51.79
N LYS A 126 26.21 36.76 52.52
CA LYS A 126 25.06 35.91 52.16
C LYS A 126 24.37 36.37 50.88
N GLN A 127 24.20 37.68 50.68
CA GLN A 127 23.65 38.27 49.45
C GLN A 127 24.52 37.91 48.25
N HIS A 128 25.83 38.11 48.34
CA HIS A 128 26.78 37.75 47.27
C HIS A 128 26.71 36.25 46.93
N ASN A 129 26.67 35.38 47.94
CA ASN A 129 26.57 33.94 47.73
C ASN A 129 25.23 33.53 47.09
N LEU A 130 24.11 34.15 47.48
CA LEU A 130 22.81 33.93 46.83
C LEU A 130 22.77 34.47 45.39
N GLN A 131 23.42 35.60 45.10
CA GLN A 131 23.56 36.12 43.74
C GLN A 131 24.42 35.21 42.87
N LYS A 132 25.50 34.63 43.40
CA LYS A 132 26.31 33.62 42.71
C LYS A 132 25.51 32.36 42.41
N GLN A 133 24.78 31.82 43.39
CA GLN A 133 23.90 30.66 43.21
C GLN A 133 22.78 30.93 42.20
N LEU A 134 22.20 32.13 42.20
CA LEU A 134 21.21 32.54 41.19
C LEU A 134 21.82 32.58 39.79
N GLN A 135 23.04 33.13 39.63
CA GLN A 135 23.72 33.16 38.34
C GLN A 135 24.12 31.77 37.85
N GLU A 136 24.52 30.87 38.76
CA GLU A 136 24.83 29.47 38.45
C GLU A 136 23.57 28.70 38.02
N ALA A 137 22.44 28.91 38.72
CA ALA A 137 21.15 28.34 38.33
C ALA A 137 20.61 28.91 37.01
N GLN A 138 20.81 30.21 36.74
CA GLN A 138 20.46 30.84 35.46
C GLN A 138 21.25 30.23 34.30
N ARG A 139 22.59 30.15 34.41
CA ARG A 139 23.42 29.50 33.39
C ARG A 139 23.02 28.05 33.14
N SER A 140 22.79 27.27 34.19
CA SER A 140 22.32 25.89 34.03
C SER A 140 20.95 25.82 33.35
N ALA A 141 20.04 26.77 33.59
CA ALA A 141 18.75 26.83 32.90
C ALA A 141 18.92 27.21 31.41
N ASP A 142 19.83 28.13 31.08
CA ASP A 142 20.18 28.48 29.71
C ASP A 142 20.81 27.27 28.98
N ASP A 143 21.73 26.55 29.63
CA ASP A 143 22.36 25.32 29.11
C ASP A 143 21.30 24.23 28.83
N TRP A 144 20.37 23.99 29.78
CA TRP A 144 19.25 23.06 29.59
C TRP A 144 18.30 23.51 28.49
N GLN A 145 18.09 24.82 28.30
CA GLN A 145 17.28 25.35 27.21
C GLN A 145 17.94 25.10 25.84
N VAL A 146 19.25 25.27 25.73
CA VAL A 146 20.01 24.95 24.50
C VAL A 146 19.84 23.46 24.17
N ILE A 147 20.14 22.57 25.11
CA ILE A 147 19.98 21.11 24.95
C ILE A 147 18.55 20.75 24.53
N ALA A 148 17.53 21.34 25.17
CA ALA A 148 16.13 21.10 24.82
C ALA A 148 15.75 21.61 23.42
N THR A 149 16.41 22.67 22.91
CA THR A 149 16.22 23.12 21.52
C THR A 149 16.97 22.24 20.51
N GLU A 150 18.14 21.71 20.86
CA GLU A 150 18.91 20.78 20.02
C GLU A 150 18.22 19.41 19.91
N GLU A 151 17.76 18.84 21.02
CA GLU A 151 16.92 17.63 21.02
C GLU A 151 15.64 17.84 20.19
N LYS A 152 15.03 19.03 20.25
CA LYS A 152 13.87 19.36 19.44
C LYS A 152 14.19 19.41 17.94
N THR A 153 15.32 19.99 17.52
CA THR A 153 15.69 20.01 16.10
C THR A 153 16.10 18.62 15.61
N MET A 154 16.85 17.85 16.40
CA MET A 154 17.19 16.45 16.09
C MET A 154 15.94 15.57 15.97
N ARG A 155 14.93 15.76 16.84
CA ARG A 155 13.64 15.06 16.74
C ARG A 155 12.86 15.46 15.48
N ILE A 156 12.96 16.72 15.03
CA ILE A 156 12.30 17.18 13.79
C ILE A 156 12.98 16.55 12.58
N THR A 157 14.31 16.67 12.43
CA THR A 157 15.04 16.14 11.27
C THR A 157 14.97 14.61 11.17
N THR A 158 14.99 13.89 12.31
CA THR A 158 14.75 12.44 12.31
C THR A 158 13.31 12.09 11.92
N SER A 159 12.30 12.85 12.37
CA SER A 159 10.91 12.65 11.97
C SER A 159 10.68 12.95 10.48
N GLU A 160 11.34 13.96 9.93
CA GLU A 160 11.31 14.29 8.49
C GLU A 160 11.96 13.18 7.67
N ARG A 161 13.12 12.67 8.09
CA ARG A 161 13.80 11.56 7.42
C ARG A 161 13.03 10.24 7.49
N VAL A 162 12.29 9.98 8.57
CA VAL A 162 11.36 8.84 8.65
C VAL A 162 10.21 8.99 7.67
N ALA A 163 9.58 10.18 7.59
CA ALA A 163 8.50 10.42 6.63
C ALA A 163 8.97 10.31 5.16
N GLU A 164 10.19 10.77 4.85
CA GLU A 164 10.81 10.61 3.53
C GLU A 164 11.06 9.12 3.19
N LEU A 165 11.54 8.33 4.15
CA LEU A 165 11.75 6.89 4.00
C LEU A 165 10.43 6.12 3.85
N ASP A 166 9.39 6.48 4.60
CA ASP A 166 8.05 5.90 4.46
C ASP A 166 7.47 6.16 3.07
N GLU A 167 7.65 7.36 2.51
CA GLU A 167 7.18 7.68 1.16
C GLU A 167 8.01 6.98 0.07
N GLN A 168 9.34 6.88 0.23
CA GLN A 168 10.20 6.07 -0.63
C GLN A 168 9.76 4.59 -0.62
N LEU A 169 9.40 4.05 0.54
CA LEU A 169 8.94 2.67 0.73
C LEU A 169 7.51 2.45 0.20
N ARG A 170 6.63 3.45 0.27
CA ARG A 170 5.31 3.45 -0.40
C ARG A 170 5.46 3.44 -1.92
N GLY A 171 6.32 4.29 -2.46
CA GLY A 171 6.64 4.33 -3.89
C GLY A 171 7.20 3.00 -4.40
N GLN A 172 8.17 2.40 -3.69
CA GLN A 172 8.72 1.10 -4.04
C GLN A 172 7.68 -0.03 -3.98
N LYS A 173 6.77 -0.03 -3.00
CA LYS A 173 5.66 -1.00 -2.95
C LYS A 173 4.71 -0.85 -4.13
N SER A 174 4.28 0.37 -4.45
CA SER A 174 3.41 0.67 -5.60
C SER A 174 4.03 0.16 -6.92
N LEU A 175 5.33 0.39 -7.12
CA LEU A 175 6.08 -0.12 -8.27
C LEU A 175 6.17 -1.66 -8.28
N TYR A 176 6.43 -2.28 -7.13
CA TYR A 176 6.48 -3.74 -7.01
C TYR A 176 5.11 -4.40 -7.30
N ASP A 177 4.03 -3.84 -6.75
CA ASP A 177 2.66 -4.34 -6.93
C ASP A 177 2.22 -4.19 -8.40
N GLY A 178 2.63 -3.11 -9.07
CA GLY A 178 2.46 -2.94 -10.53
C GLY A 178 3.19 -3.99 -11.35
N VAL A 179 4.48 -4.24 -11.09
CA VAL A 179 5.26 -5.30 -11.76
C VAL A 179 4.68 -6.69 -11.47
N LEU A 180 4.15 -6.91 -10.26
CA LEU A 180 3.46 -8.15 -9.90
C LEU A 180 2.16 -8.32 -10.70
N GLN A 181 1.39 -7.26 -10.90
CA GLN A 181 0.20 -7.27 -11.76
C GLN A 181 0.58 -7.56 -13.22
N GLU A 182 1.55 -6.85 -13.80
CA GLU A 182 2.03 -7.09 -15.16
C GLU A 182 2.51 -8.54 -15.35
N ASN A 183 3.22 -9.11 -14.37
CA ASN A 183 3.66 -10.50 -14.41
C ASN A 183 2.47 -11.49 -14.36
N ASN A 184 1.43 -11.20 -13.57
CA ASN A 184 0.22 -12.02 -13.52
C ASN A 184 -0.59 -11.96 -14.83
N GLU A 185 -0.71 -10.78 -15.44
CA GLU A 185 -1.35 -10.59 -16.75
C GLU A 185 -0.58 -11.31 -17.86
N ASN A 186 0.75 -11.19 -17.87
CA ASN A 186 1.62 -11.93 -18.78
C ASN A 186 1.51 -13.45 -18.56
N ALA A 187 1.46 -13.93 -17.31
CA ALA A 187 1.28 -15.35 -17.01
C ALA A 187 -0.10 -15.88 -17.47
N ALA A 188 -1.15 -15.08 -17.33
CA ALA A 188 -2.48 -15.40 -17.85
C ALA A 188 -2.50 -15.46 -19.39
N SER A 189 -1.84 -14.51 -20.06
CA SER A 189 -1.65 -14.48 -21.52
C SER A 189 -0.85 -15.68 -22.03
N VAL A 190 0.27 -16.03 -21.38
CA VAL A 190 1.04 -17.24 -21.69
C VAL A 190 0.21 -18.52 -21.48
N LYS A 191 -0.68 -18.55 -20.47
CA LYS A 191 -1.59 -19.68 -20.24
C LYS A 191 -2.65 -19.80 -21.34
N SER A 192 -3.28 -18.70 -21.75
CA SER A 192 -4.30 -18.73 -22.81
C SER A 192 -3.69 -19.05 -24.18
N LEU A 193 -2.51 -18.52 -24.50
CA LEU A 193 -1.74 -18.89 -25.70
C LEU A 193 -1.37 -20.37 -25.71
N ARG A 194 -0.90 -20.94 -24.58
CA ARG A 194 -0.66 -22.39 -24.46
C ARG A 194 -1.93 -23.21 -24.66
N GLN A 195 -3.07 -22.77 -24.12
CA GLN A 195 -4.35 -23.44 -24.34
C GLN A 195 -4.78 -23.38 -25.80
N ALA A 196 -4.66 -22.24 -26.48
CA ALA A 196 -4.97 -22.10 -27.89
C ALA A 196 -4.04 -22.96 -28.77
N ILE A 197 -2.74 -23.01 -28.47
CA ILE A 197 -1.79 -23.91 -29.15
C ILE A 197 -2.17 -25.38 -28.97
N ASN A 198 -2.56 -25.79 -27.75
CA ASN A 198 -3.00 -27.17 -27.50
C ASN A 198 -4.29 -27.50 -28.28
N VAL A 199 -5.27 -26.60 -28.31
CA VAL A 199 -6.51 -26.78 -29.10
C VAL A 199 -6.19 -26.91 -30.59
N LEU A 200 -5.40 -26.00 -31.16
CA LEU A 200 -4.95 -26.06 -32.56
C LEU A 200 -4.13 -27.33 -32.87
N GLN A 201 -3.42 -27.89 -31.87
CA GLN A 201 -2.70 -29.16 -32.03
C GLN A 201 -3.63 -30.37 -32.02
N GLU A 202 -4.66 -30.42 -31.17
CA GLU A 202 -5.65 -31.50 -31.21
C GLU A 202 -6.56 -31.39 -32.44
N GLU A 203 -7.01 -30.18 -32.80
CA GLU A 203 -7.75 -29.92 -34.05
C GLU A 203 -6.95 -30.43 -35.26
N ARG A 204 -5.69 -30.03 -35.39
CA ARG A 204 -4.82 -30.48 -36.48
C ARG A 204 -4.52 -31.99 -36.45
N LYS A 205 -4.46 -32.63 -35.28
CA LYS A 205 -4.39 -34.10 -35.20
C LYS A 205 -5.67 -34.75 -35.70
N THR A 206 -6.85 -34.23 -35.32
CA THR A 206 -8.13 -34.73 -35.83
C THR A 206 -8.27 -34.51 -37.33
N GLU A 207 -7.92 -33.34 -37.87
CA GLU A 207 -7.87 -33.10 -39.32
C GLU A 207 -6.95 -34.08 -40.06
N LEU A 208 -5.73 -34.33 -39.53
CA LEU A 208 -4.80 -35.30 -40.11
C LEU A 208 -5.34 -36.73 -40.03
N HIS A 209 -6.00 -37.10 -38.93
CA HIS A 209 -6.64 -38.40 -38.76
C HIS A 209 -7.81 -38.58 -39.75
N ASP A 210 -8.71 -37.59 -39.84
CA ASP A 210 -9.80 -37.49 -40.81
C ASP A 210 -9.32 -37.63 -42.26
N ILE A 211 -8.22 -36.96 -42.61
CA ILE A 211 -7.62 -37.03 -43.94
C ILE A 211 -7.02 -38.42 -44.19
N VAL A 212 -6.33 -39.00 -43.21
CA VAL A 212 -5.78 -40.36 -43.30
C VAL A 212 -6.90 -41.41 -43.42
N GLU A 213 -7.99 -41.30 -42.66
CA GLU A 213 -9.15 -42.20 -42.80
C GLU A 213 -9.82 -42.06 -44.18
N LYS A 214 -10.01 -40.82 -44.67
CA LYS A 214 -10.58 -40.59 -46.01
C LYS A 214 -9.67 -41.10 -47.12
N MET A 215 -8.35 -40.97 -46.99
CA MET A 215 -7.39 -41.55 -47.94
C MET A 215 -7.34 -43.07 -47.83
N GLN A 216 -7.40 -43.65 -46.63
CA GLN A 216 -7.42 -45.09 -46.41
C GLN A 216 -8.69 -45.72 -47.00
N ALA A 217 -9.87 -45.13 -46.75
CA ALA A 217 -11.13 -45.57 -47.36
C ALA A 217 -11.13 -45.41 -48.90
N GLN A 218 -10.48 -44.39 -49.45
CA GLN A 218 -10.26 -44.27 -50.90
C GLN A 218 -9.33 -45.36 -51.45
N ILE A 219 -8.25 -45.69 -50.73
CA ILE A 219 -7.35 -46.79 -51.08
C ILE A 219 -8.09 -48.12 -51.03
N GLU A 220 -8.88 -48.37 -49.99
CA GLU A 220 -9.68 -49.58 -49.81
C GLU A 220 -10.71 -49.75 -50.92
N ALA A 221 -11.50 -48.71 -51.21
CA ALA A 221 -12.45 -48.71 -52.33
C ALA A 221 -11.78 -48.93 -53.70
N LEU A 222 -10.60 -48.34 -53.93
CA LEU A 222 -9.82 -48.57 -55.16
C LEU A 222 -9.19 -49.98 -55.19
N THR A 223 -8.88 -50.60 -54.05
CA THR A 223 -8.47 -52.00 -54.00
C THR A 223 -9.64 -52.96 -54.22
N ASP A 224 -10.85 -52.63 -53.76
CA ASP A 224 -12.06 -53.43 -53.99
C ASP A 224 -12.53 -53.32 -55.45
N GLU A 225 -12.54 -52.12 -56.04
CA GLU A 225 -12.77 -51.96 -57.48
C GLU A 225 -11.73 -52.74 -58.29
N LYS A 226 -10.46 -52.72 -57.86
CA LYS A 226 -9.39 -53.48 -58.50
C LYS A 226 -9.56 -55.00 -58.32
N THR A 227 -9.97 -55.52 -57.17
CA THR A 227 -10.23 -56.96 -56.99
C THR A 227 -11.41 -57.39 -57.85
N GLU A 228 -12.53 -56.66 -57.81
CA GLU A 228 -13.67 -56.85 -58.71
C GLU A 228 -13.25 -56.86 -60.18
N LEU A 229 -12.43 -55.89 -60.62
CA LEU A 229 -11.94 -55.84 -62.00
C LEU A 229 -11.00 -57.02 -62.32
N THR A 230 -10.15 -57.46 -61.40
CA THR A 230 -9.33 -58.67 -61.61
C THR A 230 -10.16 -59.94 -61.67
N ASP A 231 -11.23 -60.06 -60.87
CA ASP A 231 -12.14 -61.21 -60.91
C ASP A 231 -13.06 -61.18 -62.12
N LYS A 232 -13.50 -60.01 -62.58
CA LYS A 232 -14.18 -59.85 -63.89
C LYS A 232 -13.25 -60.24 -65.04
N VAL A 233 -11.99 -59.79 -65.03
CA VAL A 233 -10.96 -60.17 -66.02
C VAL A 233 -10.66 -61.67 -65.93
N ARG A 234 -10.64 -62.26 -64.74
CA ARG A 234 -10.45 -63.71 -64.56
C ARG A 234 -11.64 -64.49 -65.09
N ALA A 235 -12.87 -64.13 -64.73
CA ALA A 235 -14.08 -64.76 -65.25
C ALA A 235 -14.20 -64.65 -66.78
N LEU A 236 -13.78 -63.52 -67.37
CA LEU A 236 -13.69 -63.35 -68.82
C LEU A 236 -12.59 -64.23 -69.45
N LYS A 237 -11.45 -64.44 -68.79
CA LYS A 237 -10.42 -65.40 -69.22
C LYS A 237 -10.92 -66.85 -69.11
N ASP A 238 -11.51 -67.24 -67.99
CA ASP A 238 -12.11 -68.57 -67.79
C ASP A 238 -13.23 -68.84 -68.83
N GLN A 239 -13.99 -67.81 -69.23
CA GLN A 239 -14.97 -67.88 -70.33
C GLN A 239 -14.30 -67.98 -71.70
N LEU A 240 -13.23 -67.24 -71.95
CA LEU A 240 -12.45 -67.31 -73.19
C LEU A 240 -11.80 -68.69 -73.36
N GLU A 241 -11.15 -69.23 -72.32
CA GLU A 241 -10.57 -70.57 -72.33
C GLU A 241 -11.64 -71.65 -72.57
N ARG A 242 -12.82 -71.54 -71.94
CA ARG A 242 -13.95 -72.43 -72.25
C ARG A 242 -14.37 -72.33 -73.71
N ALA A 243 -14.58 -71.11 -74.21
CA ALA A 243 -14.96 -70.85 -75.60
C ALA A 243 -13.91 -71.38 -76.59
N ASP A 244 -12.62 -71.22 -76.31
CA ASP A 244 -11.53 -71.79 -77.11
C ASP A 244 -11.54 -73.32 -77.05
N THR A 245 -11.73 -73.97 -75.89
CA THR A 245 -11.85 -75.44 -75.85
C THR A 245 -13.10 -75.95 -76.58
N ASP A 246 -14.21 -75.20 -76.58
CA ASP A 246 -15.39 -75.54 -77.37
C ASP A 246 -15.16 -75.31 -78.86
N LEU A 247 -14.40 -74.28 -79.25
CA LEU A 247 -13.93 -74.06 -80.61
C LEU A 247 -13.00 -75.20 -81.06
N GLU A 248 -12.12 -75.68 -80.18
CA GLU A 248 -11.28 -76.87 -80.44
C GLU A 248 -12.09 -78.16 -80.55
N LYS A 249 -13.19 -78.33 -79.79
CA LYS A 249 -14.16 -79.42 -79.96
C LYS A 249 -14.96 -79.28 -81.26
N MET A 250 -15.15 -78.06 -81.77
CA MET A 250 -15.82 -77.80 -83.05
C MET A 250 -14.89 -77.97 -84.27
N ARG A 251 -13.57 -77.78 -84.14
CA ARG A 251 -12.59 -78.03 -85.21
C ARG A 251 -12.65 -79.45 -85.84
N PRO A 252 -12.77 -80.57 -85.10
CA PRO A 252 -12.96 -81.88 -85.71
C PRO A 252 -14.32 -82.01 -86.41
N PHE A 253 -15.41 -81.42 -85.87
CA PHE A 253 -16.70 -81.38 -86.59
C PHE A 253 -16.62 -80.53 -87.86
N GLU A 254 -15.86 -79.43 -87.86
CA GLU A 254 -15.64 -78.61 -89.06
C GLU A 254 -14.84 -79.38 -90.14
N LYS A 255 -13.88 -80.22 -89.73
CA LYS A 255 -13.19 -81.17 -90.62
C LYS A 255 -14.13 -82.26 -91.12
N GLU A 256 -14.92 -82.86 -90.24
CA GLU A 256 -15.89 -83.91 -90.58
C GLU A 256 -16.97 -83.39 -91.54
N VAL A 257 -17.40 -82.13 -91.39
CA VAL A 257 -18.30 -81.43 -92.32
C VAL A 257 -17.62 -81.19 -93.66
N LYS A 258 -16.34 -80.80 -93.70
CA LYS A 258 -15.57 -80.66 -94.96
C LYS A 258 -15.37 -82.01 -95.65
N GLU A 259 -15.08 -83.08 -94.90
CA GLU A 259 -14.96 -84.45 -95.40
C GLU A 259 -16.29 -85.00 -95.91
N LYS A 260 -17.40 -84.80 -95.17
CA LYS A 260 -18.76 -85.15 -95.62
C LYS A 260 -19.19 -84.31 -96.83
N THR A 261 -18.80 -83.05 -96.92
CA THR A 261 -19.03 -82.20 -98.11
C THR A 261 -18.24 -82.71 -99.31
N LEU A 262 -17.00 -83.16 -99.12
CA LEU A 262 -16.17 -83.75 -100.17
C LEU A 262 -16.66 -85.15 -100.57
N LEU A 263 -17.23 -85.92 -99.64
CA LEU A 263 -17.93 -87.17 -99.92
C LEU A 263 -19.24 -86.93 -100.69
N ILE A 264 -20.02 -85.90 -100.34
CA ILE A 264 -21.18 -85.43 -101.13
C ILE A 264 -20.72 -84.97 -102.52
N GLY A 265 -19.54 -84.37 -102.64
CA GLY A 265 -18.90 -84.05 -103.93
C GLY A 265 -18.62 -85.30 -104.77
N LYS A 266 -18.00 -86.33 -104.16
CA LYS A 266 -17.76 -87.64 -104.80
C LYS A 266 -19.07 -88.33 -105.21
N LEU A 267 -20.02 -88.46 -104.29
CA LEU A 267 -21.34 -89.06 -104.54
C LEU A 267 -22.15 -88.29 -105.59
N ARG A 268 -22.02 -86.94 -105.67
CA ARG A 268 -22.59 -86.15 -106.77
C ARG A 268 -21.90 -86.44 -108.09
N HIS A 269 -20.58 -86.60 -108.11
CA HIS A 269 -19.85 -86.92 -109.35
C HIS A 269 -20.16 -88.35 -109.83
N GLU A 270 -20.23 -89.31 -108.90
CA GLU A 270 -20.71 -90.67 -109.14
C GLU A 270 -22.17 -90.67 -109.63
N ALA A 271 -23.07 -89.87 -109.05
CA ALA A 271 -24.45 -89.74 -109.53
C ALA A 271 -24.57 -89.05 -110.91
N VAL A 272 -23.64 -88.16 -111.26
CA VAL A 272 -23.53 -87.60 -112.62
C VAL A 272 -23.03 -88.66 -113.61
N ILE A 273 -22.01 -89.44 -113.24
CA ILE A 273 -21.50 -90.57 -114.03
C ILE A 273 -22.60 -91.64 -114.18
N LEU A 274 -23.37 -91.93 -113.13
CA LEU A 274 -24.51 -92.84 -113.18
C LEU A 274 -25.61 -92.32 -114.12
N ASN A 275 -25.85 -91.01 -114.15
CA ASN A 275 -26.75 -90.39 -115.13
C ASN A 275 -26.19 -90.44 -116.56
N GLU A 276 -24.86 -90.39 -116.78
CA GLU A 276 -24.28 -90.66 -118.10
C GLU A 276 -24.44 -92.13 -118.52
N HIS A 277 -24.26 -93.09 -117.60
CA HIS A 277 -24.57 -94.50 -117.85
C HIS A 277 -26.06 -94.70 -118.17
N LEU A 278 -26.95 -94.05 -117.42
CA LEU A 278 -28.40 -94.08 -117.65
C LEU A 278 -28.77 -93.42 -118.99
N THR A 279 -28.09 -92.33 -119.37
CA THR A 279 -28.28 -91.65 -120.66
C THR A 279 -27.77 -92.48 -121.84
N LYS A 280 -26.67 -93.24 -121.66
CA LYS A 280 -26.21 -94.24 -122.64
C LYS A 280 -27.20 -95.42 -122.75
N ALA A 281 -27.75 -95.90 -121.63
CA ALA A 281 -28.77 -96.94 -121.61
C ALA A 281 -30.09 -96.49 -122.27
N LEU A 282 -30.57 -95.28 -121.99
CA LEU A 282 -31.79 -94.72 -122.59
C LEU A 282 -31.65 -94.41 -124.09
N ARG A 283 -30.43 -94.21 -124.60
CA ARG A 283 -30.18 -94.17 -126.07
C ARG A 283 -30.22 -95.55 -126.72
N LEU A 284 -29.87 -96.61 -125.99
CA LEU A 284 -30.01 -98.00 -126.44
C LEU A 284 -31.46 -98.47 -126.37
N LEU A 285 -32.23 -98.04 -125.37
CA LEU A 285 -33.66 -98.36 -125.20
C LEU A 285 -34.61 -97.56 -126.12
N LYS A 286 -34.12 -97.07 -127.27
CA LYS A 286 -34.89 -96.30 -128.26
C LYS A 286 -34.87 -96.92 -129.67
N LYS A 287 -34.93 -98.25 -129.77
CA LYS A 287 -35.05 -98.94 -131.07
C LYS A 287 -35.81 -100.28 -131.00
N GLY A 288 -37.03 -100.27 -131.54
CA GLY A 288 -37.89 -101.44 -131.72
C GLY A 288 -38.98 -101.58 -130.64
N THR A 289 -40.22 -101.98 -130.96
CA THR A 289 -40.85 -102.23 -132.27
C THR A 289 -42.39 -102.12 -132.11
N PRO A 290 -43.21 -102.03 -133.19
CA PRO A 290 -44.45 -101.24 -133.13
C PRO A 290 -45.73 -101.99 -133.57
N ASP A 291 -46.81 -101.19 -133.65
CA ASP A 291 -47.84 -101.18 -134.70
C ASP A 291 -49.21 -101.82 -134.45
N GLU A 292 -50.25 -101.10 -134.87
CA GLU A 292 -51.57 -101.63 -135.23
C GLU A 292 -52.18 -100.70 -136.30
N ASN A 293 -51.77 -100.89 -137.57
CA ASN A 293 -52.41 -100.29 -138.74
C ASN A 293 -53.51 -101.21 -139.29
N VAL A 294 -54.62 -100.65 -139.77
CA VAL A 294 -55.69 -101.39 -140.47
C VAL A 294 -55.64 -101.11 -141.98
N ASP A 295 -55.75 -102.15 -142.79
CA ASP A 295 -55.38 -102.14 -144.21
C ASP A 295 -56.40 -101.45 -145.14
N ARG A 296 -55.90 -100.52 -145.96
CA ARG A 296 -56.63 -99.75 -146.96
C ARG A 296 -57.15 -100.58 -148.14
N GLN A 297 -56.50 -101.70 -148.48
CA GLN A 297 -56.93 -102.54 -149.61
C GLN A 297 -58.21 -103.33 -149.30
N LEU A 298 -58.36 -103.83 -148.06
CA LEU A 298 -59.55 -104.56 -147.61
C LEU A 298 -60.81 -103.70 -147.70
N ILE A 299 -60.75 -102.50 -147.12
CA ILE A 299 -61.86 -101.52 -147.09
C ILE A 299 -62.35 -101.18 -148.49
N THR A 300 -61.43 -100.97 -149.43
CA THR A 300 -61.74 -100.61 -150.83
C THR A 300 -62.54 -101.72 -151.53
N ASN A 301 -62.24 -103.00 -151.24
CA ASN A 301 -62.88 -104.14 -151.89
C ASN A 301 -64.33 -104.35 -151.37
N LEU A 302 -64.57 -104.21 -150.06
CA LEU A 302 -65.94 -104.24 -149.51
C LEU A 302 -66.81 -103.09 -150.04
N LEU A 303 -66.25 -101.88 -150.20
CA LEU A 303 -66.98 -100.73 -150.73
C LEU A 303 -67.43 -100.94 -152.19
N LEU A 304 -66.57 -101.52 -153.02
CA LEU A 304 -66.90 -101.88 -154.41
C LEU A 304 -67.98 -102.97 -154.47
N SER A 305 -67.88 -104.00 -153.61
CA SER A 305 -68.90 -105.05 -153.50
C SER A 305 -70.28 -104.46 -153.16
N PHE A 306 -70.34 -103.57 -152.15
CA PHE A 306 -71.57 -102.87 -151.76
C PHE A 306 -72.21 -102.03 -152.88
N LEU A 307 -71.40 -101.43 -153.77
CA LEU A 307 -71.89 -100.65 -154.90
C LEU A 307 -72.38 -101.53 -156.07
N SER A 308 -71.79 -102.72 -156.25
CA SER A 308 -72.14 -103.64 -157.35
C SER A 308 -73.48 -104.39 -157.17
N LEU A 309 -74.01 -104.46 -155.94
CA LEU A 309 -75.23 -105.20 -155.63
C LEU A 309 -76.52 -104.38 -155.87
N PRO A 310 -77.61 -105.01 -156.36
CA PRO A 310 -78.92 -104.35 -156.50
C PRO A 310 -79.54 -103.99 -155.14
N ARG A 311 -80.53 -103.10 -155.14
CA ARG A 311 -81.13 -102.52 -153.91
C ARG A 311 -82.07 -103.46 -153.12
N SER A 312 -82.28 -104.69 -153.57
CA SER A 312 -83.23 -105.65 -152.99
C SER A 312 -82.60 -106.94 -152.46
N ASP A 313 -81.27 -107.01 -152.34
CA ASP A 313 -80.53 -108.18 -151.83
C ASP A 313 -80.22 -108.02 -150.33
N THR A 314 -80.52 -109.04 -149.53
CA THR A 314 -80.21 -109.08 -148.09
C THR A 314 -78.72 -109.03 -147.79
N LYS A 315 -77.86 -109.58 -148.67
CA LYS A 315 -76.39 -109.57 -148.51
C LYS A 315 -75.78 -108.17 -148.44
N ARG A 316 -76.51 -107.16 -148.95
CA ARG A 316 -76.10 -105.75 -148.88
C ARG A 316 -75.99 -105.26 -147.43
N PHE A 317 -76.80 -105.80 -146.51
CA PHE A 317 -76.76 -105.43 -145.08
C PHE A 317 -75.56 -106.09 -144.38
N GLU A 318 -75.30 -107.37 -144.66
CA GLU A 318 -74.18 -108.14 -144.11
C GLU A 318 -72.82 -107.49 -144.45
N ILE A 319 -72.64 -107.05 -145.70
CA ILE A 319 -71.41 -106.35 -146.14
C ILE A 319 -71.24 -105.02 -145.41
N LEU A 320 -72.32 -104.26 -145.20
CA LEU A 320 -72.24 -102.97 -144.49
C LEU A 320 -71.95 -103.16 -142.99
N GLN A 321 -72.45 -104.24 -142.39
CA GLN A 321 -72.13 -104.64 -141.02
C GLN A 321 -70.65 -105.09 -140.87
N LEU A 322 -70.09 -105.76 -141.87
CA LEU A 322 -68.65 -106.10 -141.93
C LEU A 322 -67.76 -104.85 -142.07
N ILE A 323 -68.15 -103.86 -142.89
CA ILE A 323 -67.45 -102.57 -142.97
C ILE A 323 -67.47 -101.86 -141.60
N ALA A 324 -68.62 -101.82 -140.92
CA ALA A 324 -68.77 -101.18 -139.61
C ALA A 324 -67.91 -101.84 -138.51
N ALA A 325 -67.67 -103.15 -138.60
CA ALA A 325 -66.77 -103.88 -137.70
C ALA A 325 -65.29 -103.59 -138.02
N CYS A 326 -64.91 -103.60 -139.31
CA CYS A 326 -63.51 -103.44 -139.73
C CYS A 326 -62.97 -102.00 -139.56
N LEU A 327 -63.84 -100.98 -139.51
CA LEU A 327 -63.46 -99.58 -139.27
C LEU A 327 -63.78 -99.09 -137.83
N SER A 328 -64.16 -99.99 -136.91
CA SER A 328 -64.48 -99.63 -135.51
C SER A 328 -65.50 -98.48 -135.36
N TRP A 329 -66.58 -98.48 -136.16
CA TRP A 329 -67.52 -97.36 -136.21
C TRP A 329 -68.20 -97.09 -134.86
N ASN A 330 -68.22 -95.82 -134.44
CA ASN A 330 -68.98 -95.36 -133.28
C ASN A 330 -70.49 -95.35 -133.55
N GLU A 331 -71.32 -95.25 -132.49
CA GLU A 331 -72.78 -95.37 -132.63
C GLU A 331 -73.40 -94.32 -133.56
N GLU A 332 -72.92 -93.07 -133.57
CA GLU A 332 -73.39 -92.02 -134.48
C GLU A 332 -73.10 -92.30 -135.97
N GLN A 333 -72.01 -93.03 -136.25
CA GLN A 333 -71.67 -93.48 -137.60
C GLN A 333 -72.57 -94.65 -138.00
N LYS A 334 -72.87 -95.54 -137.05
CA LYS A 334 -73.83 -96.64 -137.22
C LYS A 334 -75.27 -96.14 -137.39
N THR A 335 -75.71 -95.09 -136.70
CA THR A 335 -77.05 -94.49 -136.91
C THR A 335 -77.13 -93.83 -138.29
N THR A 336 -76.13 -93.04 -138.68
CA THR A 336 -76.05 -92.38 -139.99
C THR A 336 -76.02 -93.36 -141.16
N ALA A 337 -75.34 -94.50 -140.99
CA ALA A 337 -75.32 -95.58 -141.98
C ALA A 337 -76.58 -96.48 -141.98
N GLY A 338 -77.59 -96.19 -141.14
CA GLY A 338 -78.88 -96.88 -141.10
C GLY A 338 -78.95 -98.12 -140.20
N LEU A 339 -78.01 -98.30 -139.28
CA LEU A 339 -77.81 -99.53 -138.49
C LEU A 339 -78.43 -99.50 -137.07
N ILE A 340 -78.51 -98.34 -136.41
CA ILE A 340 -78.91 -98.20 -134.97
C ILE A 340 -79.79 -96.93 -134.74
N ARG A 341 -80.46 -96.82 -133.57
CA ARG A 341 -81.21 -95.64 -133.06
C ARG A 341 -80.77 -95.33 -131.58
N PRO A 342 -80.80 -94.08 -131.05
CA PRO A 342 -79.71 -93.59 -130.15
C PRO A 342 -80.01 -93.33 -128.64
N GLY A 343 -78.96 -93.46 -127.77
CA GLY A 343 -78.65 -92.53 -126.64
C GLY A 343 -78.29 -93.07 -125.22
N THR A 344 -77.08 -92.76 -124.65
CA THR A 344 -76.73 -92.58 -123.18
C THR A 344 -75.19 -92.38 -122.89
N SER A 345 -74.77 -91.76 -121.75
CA SER A 345 -73.35 -91.61 -121.25
C SER A 345 -73.24 -90.95 -119.83
N SER A 346 -72.07 -90.51 -119.29
CA SER A 346 -71.02 -91.28 -118.52
C SER A 346 -70.03 -90.39 -117.67
N ALA A 347 -69.23 -90.99 -116.72
CA ALA A 347 -67.99 -90.50 -116.02
C ALA A 347 -68.05 -89.29 -115.00
N ASN A 348 -67.03 -88.89 -114.18
CA ASN A 348 -65.98 -89.53 -113.31
C ASN A 348 -65.19 -88.42 -112.48
N GLY A 349 -64.35 -88.71 -111.43
CA GLY A 349 -63.50 -87.66 -110.77
C GLY A 349 -62.60 -87.97 -109.51
N THR A 350 -61.64 -87.05 -109.24
CA THR A 350 -60.58 -86.98 -108.16
C THR A 350 -60.80 -85.75 -107.23
N PRO A 351 -60.04 -85.38 -106.12
CA PRO A 351 -58.57 -85.42 -105.78
C PRO A 351 -58.28 -85.82 -104.27
N PRO A 352 -57.20 -85.45 -103.52
CA PRO A 352 -55.93 -84.71 -103.81
C PRO A 352 -54.58 -85.31 -103.31
#